data_AF-A0A2E6FBP7-F1
#
_entry.id   AF-A0A2E6FBP7-F1
#
_cell.length_a   1.000
_cell.length_b   1.000
_cell.length_c   1.000
_cell.angle_alpha   90.00
_cell.angle_beta   90.00
_cell.angle_gamma   90.00
#
_symmetry.space_group_name_H-M   'P 1'
#
loop_
_entity.id
_entity.type
_entity.pdbx_description
1 polymer ?
#
loop_
_entity_poly.entity_id
_entity_poly.type
_entity_poly.pdbx_seq_one_letter_code
_entity_poly.pdbx_strand_id
1 'polypeptide(L)'
;MKQTLTTIIVLLLAAACTVVIVIGISGTPKKNVGDEIAEPLSSRIVGASRVDGPTEDKVTEFISDGPSQRLTNSTTGTITWLPRPGDVVEFGTVLYAVDHRPVVLMKGSLPMHREIAYKLADGPDVAQLERNLVNFGFVLDEAVTGDPTDLTVDHHVTPLTVSAIRTWQLSIGMTATGIVRQGDVIFRPEPVQISALNVAVGGSVDGGSVLSVSLGSQR
;
A
#
# COMPACT_ATOMS: atom_id res chain seq x y z
N MET A 1 -1.47 -13.70 -60.94
CA MET A 1 -2.59 -12.86 -60.41
C MET A 1 -2.95 -13.25 -58.97
N LYS A 2 -2.00 -13.26 -58.02
CA LYS A 2 -2.27 -13.58 -56.59
C LYS A 2 -1.35 -12.83 -55.60
N GLN A 3 -0.72 -11.73 -56.03
CA GLN A 3 0.22 -10.96 -55.18
C GLN A 3 -0.17 -9.49 -54.99
N THR A 4 -1.34 -9.06 -55.47
CA THR A 4 -1.82 -7.68 -55.35
C THR A 4 -3.00 -7.53 -54.37
N LEU A 5 -3.39 -8.60 -53.66
CA LEU A 5 -4.57 -8.61 -52.79
C LEU A 5 -4.28 -8.48 -51.29
N THR A 6 -3.01 -8.62 -50.86
CA THR A 6 -2.67 -8.63 -49.43
C THR A 6 -2.33 -7.24 -48.87
N THR A 7 -2.10 -6.25 -49.74
CA THR A 7 -1.72 -4.89 -49.34
C THR A 7 -2.89 -3.95 -49.06
N ILE A 8 -4.14 -4.37 -49.30
CA ILE A 8 -5.33 -3.52 -49.10
C ILE A 8 -5.95 -3.69 -47.70
N ILE A 9 -5.58 -4.73 -46.94
CA ILE A 9 -6.11 -4.96 -45.58
C ILE A 9 -5.32 -4.19 -44.49
N VAL A 10 -4.15 -3.64 -44.82
CA VAL A 10 -3.30 -2.90 -43.86
C VAL A 10 -3.65 -1.40 -43.76
N LEU A 11 -4.62 -0.89 -44.54
CA LEU A 11 -4.89 0.55 -44.63
C LEU A 11 -6.24 1.02 -44.05
N LEU A 12 -6.87 0.24 -43.17
CA LEU A 12 -8.20 0.56 -42.65
C LEU A 12 -8.35 0.25 -41.16
N LEU A 13 -7.45 0.76 -40.32
CA LEU A 13 -7.73 0.91 -38.88
C LEU A 13 -6.92 2.05 -38.25
N ALA A 14 -6.96 3.23 -38.88
CA ALA A 14 -6.56 4.50 -38.25
C ALA A 14 -7.83 5.31 -37.98
N ALA A 15 -8.65 4.86 -37.03
CA ALA A 15 -9.76 5.64 -36.50
C ALA A 15 -9.20 6.66 -35.51
N ALA A 16 -9.02 7.88 -36.02
CA ALA A 16 -8.68 9.06 -35.26
C ALA A 16 -9.87 9.47 -34.36
N CYS A 17 -9.71 9.34 -33.04
CA CYS A 17 -10.50 10.10 -32.08
C CYS A 17 -9.74 11.38 -31.73
N THR A 18 -9.82 12.39 -32.61
CA THR A 18 -9.38 13.75 -32.27
C THR A 18 -10.41 14.39 -31.36
N VAL A 19 -10.15 14.38 -30.05
CA VAL A 19 -10.86 15.20 -29.08
C VAL A 19 -10.36 16.64 -29.23
N VAL A 20 -11.20 17.52 -29.74
CA VAL A 20 -10.95 18.96 -29.77
C VAL A 20 -11.26 19.51 -28.38
N ILE A 21 -10.22 19.73 -27.56
CA ILE A 21 -10.34 20.49 -26.32
C ILE A 21 -10.15 21.97 -26.68
N VAL A 22 -11.22 22.75 -26.53
CA VAL A 22 -11.19 24.20 -26.63
C VAL A 22 -10.38 24.75 -25.46
N ILE A 23 -9.12 25.12 -25.71
CA ILE A 23 -8.28 25.83 -24.74
C ILE A 23 -8.64 27.31 -24.83
N GLY A 24 -9.41 27.79 -23.83
CA GLY A 24 -9.58 29.21 -23.58
C GLY A 24 -8.26 29.80 -23.09
N ILE A 25 -7.61 30.60 -23.93
CA ILE A 25 -6.41 31.37 -23.58
C ILE A 25 -6.86 32.63 -22.84
N SER A 26 -6.87 32.57 -21.51
CA SER A 26 -6.82 33.76 -20.66
C SER A 26 -5.51 33.70 -19.87
N GLY A 27 -4.52 34.48 -20.31
CA GLY A 27 -3.23 34.60 -19.66
C GLY A 27 -3.29 35.46 -18.39
N THR A 28 -2.60 35.02 -17.35
CA THR A 28 -1.99 35.85 -16.29
C THR A 28 -0.77 35.10 -15.69
N PRO A 29 0.20 35.81 -15.08
CA PRO A 29 1.63 35.50 -15.22
C PRO A 29 2.23 34.59 -14.13
N LYS A 30 3.40 34.03 -14.49
CA LYS A 30 4.38 33.26 -13.71
C LYS A 30 4.47 33.65 -12.22
N LYS A 31 4.29 32.67 -11.33
CA LYS A 31 4.76 32.72 -9.93
C LYS A 31 5.61 31.48 -9.65
N ASN A 32 6.89 31.69 -9.38
CA ASN A 32 7.82 30.66 -8.91
C ASN A 32 7.43 30.23 -7.49
N VAL A 33 7.23 28.93 -7.29
CA VAL A 33 7.29 28.21 -6.00
C VAL A 33 7.72 26.80 -6.41
N GLY A 34 8.93 26.34 -6.13
CA GLY A 34 9.43 25.92 -4.82
C GLY A 34 9.23 24.40 -4.74
N ASP A 35 10.33 23.63 -4.69
CA ASP A 35 10.36 22.16 -4.71
C ASP A 35 9.22 21.54 -3.89
N GLU A 36 8.26 20.95 -4.59
CA GLU A 36 7.12 20.25 -4.01
C GLU A 36 7.56 18.80 -3.75
N ILE A 37 7.70 18.46 -2.47
CA ILE A 37 8.02 17.11 -2.01
C ILE A 37 6.78 16.26 -2.31
N ALA A 38 6.90 15.33 -3.25
CA ALA A 38 5.78 14.50 -3.68
C ALA A 38 5.29 13.60 -2.53
N GLU A 39 4.05 13.83 -2.09
CA GLU A 39 3.32 12.87 -1.26
C GLU A 39 3.01 11.60 -2.07
N PRO A 40 3.02 10.39 -1.46
CA PRO A 40 2.66 9.18 -2.18
C PRO A 40 1.20 9.23 -2.65
N LEU A 41 1.01 8.99 -3.94
CA LEU A 41 -0.27 9.02 -4.66
C LEU A 41 -1.15 7.81 -4.28
N SER A 42 -1.62 7.72 -3.04
CA SER A 42 -2.84 6.97 -2.70
C SER A 42 -3.24 7.23 -1.25
N SER A 43 -4.10 8.23 -1.05
CA SER A 43 -4.81 8.42 0.22
C SER A 43 -6.30 8.56 -0.07
N ARG A 44 -7.06 7.45 0.01
CA ARG A 44 -8.51 7.57 0.24
C ARG A 44 -8.73 7.71 1.73
N ILE A 45 -8.68 8.95 2.21
CA ILE A 45 -9.08 9.33 3.57
C ILE A 45 -10.54 9.78 3.48
N VAL A 46 -11.45 9.08 4.16
CA VAL A 46 -12.81 9.58 4.37
C VAL A 46 -12.78 10.52 5.56
N GLY A 47 -12.79 11.83 5.30
CA GLY A 47 -12.85 12.85 6.35
C GLY A 47 -14.22 12.87 7.03
N ALA A 48 -14.25 12.76 8.36
CA ALA A 48 -15.45 13.00 9.14
C ALA A 48 -15.83 14.49 9.10
N SER A 49 -17.13 14.79 9.00
CA SER A 49 -17.70 16.14 8.90
C SER A 49 -17.18 17.11 9.97
N ARG A 50 -16.75 18.29 9.48
CA ARG A 50 -16.31 19.45 10.25
C ARG A 50 -17.48 20.14 10.94
N VAL A 51 -17.38 20.37 12.25
CA VAL A 51 -18.12 21.44 12.96
C VAL A 51 -17.09 22.53 13.27
N ASP A 52 -17.32 23.73 12.75
CA ASP A 52 -16.41 24.88 12.94
C ASP A 52 -16.52 25.47 14.34
N GLY A 53 -15.37 25.74 14.96
CA GLY A 53 -15.20 26.49 16.20
C GLY A 53 -13.80 27.13 16.23
N PRO A 54 -13.61 28.32 16.86
CA PRO A 54 -12.51 29.23 16.57
C PRO A 54 -11.15 28.79 17.14
N THR A 55 -10.11 29.31 16.50
CA THR A 55 -8.69 29.02 16.65
C THR A 55 -8.12 29.26 18.04
N GLU A 56 -7.58 28.20 18.64
CA GLU A 56 -6.46 28.23 19.59
C GLU A 56 -5.46 27.15 19.17
N ASP A 57 -4.17 27.51 19.12
CA ASP A 57 -3.04 26.58 18.97
C ASP A 57 -3.02 25.59 20.14
N LYS A 58 -3.82 24.54 20.04
CA LYS A 58 -3.66 23.33 20.85
C LYS A 58 -2.96 22.30 19.98
N VAL A 59 -1.79 21.84 20.45
CA VAL A 59 -1.34 20.49 20.14
C VAL A 59 -2.50 19.59 20.51
N THR A 60 -3.26 19.13 19.52
CA THR A 60 -4.37 18.20 19.73
C THR A 60 -3.75 16.88 20.13
N GLU A 61 -3.52 16.73 21.44
CA GLU A 61 -3.22 15.44 22.05
C GLU A 61 -4.47 14.59 21.85
N PHE A 62 -4.45 13.78 20.79
CA PHE A 62 -5.48 12.79 20.53
C PHE A 62 -5.29 11.70 21.60
N ILE A 63 -5.92 11.89 22.75
CA ILE A 63 -6.05 10.85 23.75
C ILE A 63 -7.14 9.91 23.24
N SER A 64 -6.74 8.80 22.63
CA SER A 64 -7.66 7.69 22.38
C SER A 64 -8.04 7.09 23.74
N ASP A 65 -9.30 7.27 24.13
CA ASP A 65 -9.84 6.81 25.41
C ASP A 65 -10.07 5.29 25.31
N GLY A 66 -9.05 4.48 25.62
CA GLY A 66 -9.12 3.03 25.55
C GLY A 66 -7.76 2.31 25.69
N PRO A 67 -7.77 0.98 25.94
CA PRO A 67 -6.54 0.20 25.97
C PRO A 67 -5.87 0.25 24.58
N SER A 68 -4.57 0.51 24.56
CA SER A 68 -3.78 0.55 23.33
C SER A 68 -2.68 -0.51 23.34
N GLN A 69 -2.30 -0.95 22.14
CA GLN A 69 -1.20 -1.88 21.93
C GLN A 69 -0.12 -1.22 21.07
N ARG A 70 1.12 -1.27 21.56
CA ARG A 70 2.29 -0.93 20.75
C ARG A 70 2.47 -1.93 19.63
N LEU A 71 2.52 -1.47 18.38
CA LEU A 71 2.88 -2.33 17.26
C LEU A 71 4.39 -2.49 17.20
N THR A 72 4.85 -3.74 17.09
CA THR A 72 6.27 -4.05 16.95
C THR A 72 6.76 -3.62 15.57
N ASN A 73 7.88 -2.90 15.56
CA ASN A 73 8.65 -2.56 14.37
C ASN A 73 9.87 -3.49 14.31
N SER A 74 10.14 -4.04 13.13
CA SER A 74 11.32 -4.91 12.87
C SER A 74 12.34 -4.24 11.94
N THR A 75 12.15 -2.95 11.64
CA THR A 75 12.99 -2.17 10.73
C THR A 75 13.89 -1.21 11.51
N THR A 76 15.10 -1.00 10.98
CA THR A 76 16.04 0.02 11.44
C THR A 76 16.16 1.11 10.38
N GLY A 77 16.23 2.37 10.79
CA GLY A 77 16.36 3.51 9.88
C GLY A 77 15.73 4.79 10.41
N THR A 78 15.40 5.71 9.51
CA THR A 78 14.77 6.99 9.84
C THR A 78 13.30 6.98 9.45
N ILE A 79 12.43 7.43 10.33
CA ILE A 79 11.01 7.60 10.01
C ILE A 79 10.84 8.70 8.97
N THR A 80 10.29 8.35 7.80
CA THR A 80 10.07 9.29 6.69
C THR A 80 8.61 9.67 6.50
N TRP A 81 7.68 8.89 7.06
CA TRP A 81 6.25 9.20 7.01
C TRP A 81 5.50 8.52 8.17
N LEU A 82 4.49 9.22 8.72
CA LEU A 82 3.61 8.74 9.77
C LEU A 82 2.15 9.12 9.49
N PRO A 83 1.18 8.29 9.90
CA PRO A 83 -0.24 8.62 9.91
C PRO A 83 -0.56 9.57 11.06
N ARG A 84 -1.80 10.06 11.12
CA ARG A 84 -2.28 10.87 12.25
C ARG A 84 -2.94 9.97 13.30
N PRO A 85 -2.80 10.29 14.59
CA PRO A 85 -3.66 9.70 15.61
C PRO A 85 -5.14 9.88 15.26
N GLY A 86 -5.93 8.82 15.43
CA GLY A 86 -7.33 8.73 15.02
C GLY A 86 -7.55 8.10 13.65
N ASP A 87 -6.53 8.05 12.78
CA ASP A 87 -6.65 7.44 11.46
C ASP A 87 -6.96 5.94 11.57
N VAL A 88 -7.87 5.45 10.71
CA VAL A 88 -8.13 4.03 10.54
C VAL A 88 -7.33 3.53 9.35
N VAL A 89 -6.51 2.51 9.56
CA VAL A 89 -5.69 1.87 8.53
C VAL A 89 -6.29 0.51 8.21
N GLU A 90 -6.77 0.40 6.97
CA GLU A 90 -7.32 -0.83 6.40
C GLU A 90 -6.22 -1.74 5.85
N PHE A 91 -6.53 -3.02 5.65
CA PHE A 91 -5.61 -3.97 5.02
C PHE A 91 -5.19 -3.53 3.61
N GLY A 92 -3.92 -3.73 3.28
CA GLY A 92 -3.30 -3.30 2.02
C GLY A 92 -2.79 -1.85 2.06
N THR A 93 -2.98 -1.15 3.18
CA THR A 93 -2.60 0.26 3.34
C THR A 93 -1.32 0.43 4.15
N VAL A 94 -0.60 1.52 3.92
CA VAL A 94 0.66 1.85 4.61
C VAL A 94 0.39 2.29 6.06
N LEU A 95 1.09 1.69 7.02
CA LEU A 95 1.05 2.05 8.45
C LEU A 95 2.00 3.17 8.81
N TYR A 96 3.21 3.15 8.26
CA TYR A 96 4.27 4.15 8.40
C TYR A 96 5.35 3.86 7.34
N ALA A 97 6.35 4.73 7.21
CA ALA A 97 7.50 4.47 6.35
C ALA A 97 8.84 4.73 7.05
N VAL A 98 9.81 3.87 6.76
CA VAL A 98 11.21 3.97 7.24
C VAL A 98 12.14 4.04 6.04
N ASP A 99 12.95 5.09 5.94
CA ASP A 99 13.84 5.37 4.80
C ASP A 99 13.08 5.31 3.45
N HIS A 100 11.88 5.90 3.39
CA HIS A 100 10.97 5.86 2.25
C HIS A 100 10.48 4.46 1.86
N ARG A 101 10.70 3.44 2.70
CA ARG A 101 10.13 2.10 2.52
C ARG A 101 8.83 1.99 3.34
N PRO A 102 7.67 1.85 2.69
CA PRO A 102 6.40 1.70 3.39
C PRO A 102 6.33 0.37 4.12
N VAL A 103 5.77 0.39 5.33
CA VAL A 103 5.38 -0.81 6.08
C VAL A 103 3.87 -0.97 5.95
N VAL A 104 3.42 -2.07 5.35
CA VAL A 104 2.01 -2.26 4.98
C VAL A 104 1.28 -3.12 6.01
N LEU A 105 0.04 -2.77 6.33
CA LEU A 105 -0.84 -3.61 7.13
C LEU A 105 -1.42 -4.73 6.25
N MET A 106 -1.28 -5.99 6.66
CA MET A 106 -1.91 -7.13 6.00
C MET A 106 -2.71 -7.97 6.99
N LYS A 107 -3.70 -8.70 6.48
CA LYS A 107 -4.53 -9.57 7.29
C LYS A 107 -3.80 -10.86 7.62
N GLY A 108 -3.67 -11.20 8.90
CA GLY A 108 -2.99 -12.43 9.30
C GLY A 108 -2.91 -12.58 10.82
N SER A 109 -2.88 -13.84 11.29
CA SER A 109 -2.68 -14.17 12.69
C SER A 109 -1.21 -14.46 13.02
N LEU A 110 -0.41 -14.82 12.00
CA LEU A 110 1.00 -15.11 12.18
C LEU A 110 1.82 -13.84 11.98
N PRO A 111 2.70 -13.48 12.94
CA PRO A 111 3.60 -12.36 12.74
C PRO A 111 4.57 -12.67 11.59
N MET A 112 4.98 -11.62 10.89
CA MET A 112 6.07 -11.73 9.94
C MET A 112 7.35 -12.03 10.72
N HIS A 113 7.88 -13.24 10.57
CA HIS A 113 8.99 -13.76 11.38
C HIS A 113 10.21 -14.18 10.55
N ARG A 114 10.08 -14.18 9.22
CA ARG A 114 11.14 -14.51 8.26
C ARG A 114 10.88 -13.79 6.94
N GLU A 115 11.89 -13.69 6.11
CA GLU A 115 11.75 -13.21 4.73
C GLU A 115 11.00 -14.24 3.87
N ILE A 116 10.06 -13.76 3.05
CA ILE A 116 9.34 -14.56 2.05
C ILE A 116 9.92 -14.29 0.66
N ALA A 117 10.56 -15.30 0.07
CA ALA A 117 11.25 -15.22 -1.22
C ALA A 117 11.09 -16.52 -2.03
N TYR A 118 11.45 -16.49 -3.31
CA TYR A 118 11.42 -17.67 -4.17
C TYR A 118 12.30 -18.80 -3.60
N LYS A 119 11.82 -20.06 -3.71
CA LYS A 119 12.46 -21.27 -3.17
C LYS A 119 12.60 -21.32 -1.65
N LEU A 120 11.86 -20.48 -0.93
CA LEU A 120 11.71 -20.60 0.51
C LEU A 120 10.98 -21.90 0.86
N ALA A 121 11.26 -22.46 2.04
CA ALA A 121 10.52 -23.58 2.59
C ALA A 121 9.04 -23.22 2.86
N ASP A 122 8.16 -24.18 2.61
CA ASP A 122 6.72 -24.00 2.73
C ASP A 122 6.31 -23.59 4.14
N GLY A 123 5.27 -22.76 4.25
CA GLY A 123 4.73 -22.39 5.55
C GLY A 123 3.40 -21.64 5.52
N PRO A 124 2.68 -21.61 6.65
CA PRO A 124 1.39 -20.92 6.79
C PRO A 124 1.48 -19.39 6.62
N ASP A 125 2.67 -18.81 6.79
CA ASP A 125 2.97 -17.40 6.50
C ASP A 125 2.96 -17.10 4.99
N VAL A 126 3.38 -18.07 4.15
CA VAL A 126 3.28 -17.95 2.69
C VAL A 126 1.81 -17.91 2.28
N ALA A 127 0.99 -18.85 2.79
CA ALA A 127 -0.44 -18.87 2.53
C ALA A 127 -1.14 -17.56 2.88
N GLN A 128 -0.78 -16.98 4.03
CA GLN A 128 -1.41 -15.74 4.47
C GLN A 128 -1.02 -14.59 3.54
N LEU A 129 0.24 -14.51 3.09
CA LEU A 129 0.67 -13.50 2.12
C LEU A 129 -0.09 -13.67 0.80
N GLU A 130 -0.17 -14.89 0.28
CA GLU A 130 -0.89 -15.23 -0.95
C GLU A 130 -2.36 -14.83 -0.90
N ARG A 131 -3.06 -15.14 0.21
CA ARG A 131 -4.44 -14.66 0.42
C ARG A 131 -4.55 -13.15 0.37
N ASN A 132 -3.59 -12.43 0.94
CA ASN A 132 -3.61 -10.97 0.87
C ASN A 132 -3.40 -10.47 -0.57
N LEU A 133 -2.47 -11.06 -1.32
CA LEU A 133 -2.23 -10.71 -2.72
C LEU A 133 -3.47 -10.94 -3.60
N VAL A 134 -4.17 -12.05 -3.38
CA VAL A 134 -5.48 -12.33 -3.99
C VAL A 134 -6.51 -11.28 -3.58
N ASN A 135 -6.68 -11.04 -2.27
CA ASN A 135 -7.69 -10.11 -1.74
C ASN A 135 -7.48 -8.67 -2.24
N PHE A 136 -6.23 -8.27 -2.47
CA PHE A 136 -5.90 -6.95 -3.02
C PHE A 136 -5.97 -6.89 -4.55
N GLY A 137 -6.25 -8.02 -5.22
CA GLY A 137 -6.43 -8.09 -6.66
C GLY A 137 -5.12 -8.07 -7.45
N PHE A 138 -3.99 -8.42 -6.84
CA PHE A 138 -2.71 -8.52 -7.56
C PHE A 138 -2.58 -9.81 -8.35
N VAL A 139 -3.44 -10.79 -8.07
CA VAL A 139 -3.52 -12.07 -8.76
C VAL A 139 -4.91 -12.66 -8.53
N LEU A 140 -5.36 -13.51 -9.46
CA LEU A 140 -6.60 -14.26 -9.32
C LEU A 140 -6.36 -15.53 -8.52
N ASP A 141 -7.39 -16.00 -7.83
CA ASP A 141 -7.37 -17.25 -7.07
C ASP A 141 -7.91 -18.38 -7.95
N GLU A 142 -7.10 -19.41 -8.16
CA GLU A 142 -7.50 -20.63 -8.89
C GLU A 142 -8.78 -21.23 -8.30
N ALA A 143 -8.96 -21.18 -6.97
CA ALA A 143 -10.14 -21.74 -6.33
C ALA A 143 -11.44 -21.00 -6.73
N VAL A 144 -11.32 -19.74 -7.18
CA VAL A 144 -12.44 -18.91 -7.61
C VAL A 144 -12.65 -19.01 -9.13
N THR A 145 -11.57 -19.04 -9.92
CA THR A 145 -11.64 -19.00 -11.38
C THR A 145 -11.75 -20.39 -12.01
N GLY A 146 -11.20 -21.41 -11.35
CA GLY A 146 -11.01 -22.76 -11.90
C GLY A 146 -9.92 -22.85 -12.98
N ASP A 147 -9.14 -21.78 -13.20
CA ASP A 147 -8.04 -21.78 -14.16
C ASP A 147 -6.74 -22.20 -13.46
N PRO A 148 -6.10 -23.33 -13.85
CA PRO A 148 -4.87 -23.82 -13.23
C PRO A 148 -3.65 -22.93 -13.50
N THR A 149 -3.80 -21.86 -14.29
CA THR A 149 -2.76 -20.84 -14.50
C THR A 149 -2.85 -19.68 -13.51
N ASP A 150 -3.92 -19.61 -12.72
CA ASP A 150 -4.07 -18.66 -11.62
C ASP A 150 -3.36 -19.14 -10.34
N LEU A 151 -3.30 -18.26 -9.33
CA LEU A 151 -2.59 -18.58 -8.10
C LEU A 151 -3.41 -19.52 -7.23
N THR A 152 -2.84 -20.68 -6.90
CA THR A 152 -3.30 -21.48 -5.76
C THR A 152 -2.83 -20.83 -4.47
N VAL A 153 -3.74 -20.49 -3.56
CA VAL A 153 -3.36 -20.13 -2.19
C VAL A 153 -2.95 -21.40 -1.45
N ASP A 154 -1.64 -21.61 -1.29
CA ASP A 154 -1.09 -22.77 -0.61
C ASP A 154 0.00 -22.35 0.39
N HIS A 155 1.09 -23.09 0.50
CA HIS A 155 2.18 -22.77 1.42
C HIS A 155 3.49 -22.51 0.69
N HIS A 156 3.50 -22.49 -0.64
CA HIS A 156 4.67 -22.59 -1.48
C HIS A 156 4.85 -21.38 -2.39
N VAL A 157 6.03 -20.76 -2.33
CA VAL A 157 6.31 -19.58 -3.16
C VAL A 157 6.60 -20.00 -4.61
N THR A 158 5.58 -19.90 -5.46
CA THR A 158 5.69 -20.14 -6.90
C THR A 158 6.25 -18.92 -7.65
N PRO A 159 6.68 -19.05 -8.92
CA PRO A 159 7.00 -17.89 -9.76
C PRO A 159 5.82 -16.91 -9.92
N LEU A 160 4.57 -17.41 -9.87
CA LEU A 160 3.38 -16.57 -9.93
C LEU A 160 3.22 -15.75 -8.64
N THR A 161 3.44 -16.36 -7.47
CA THR A 161 3.52 -15.65 -6.17
C THR A 161 4.55 -14.52 -6.23
N VAL A 162 5.76 -14.80 -6.75
CA VAL A 162 6.82 -13.78 -6.91
C VAL A 162 6.39 -12.64 -7.84
N SER A 163 5.71 -12.95 -8.95
CA SER A 163 5.18 -11.95 -9.87
C SER A 163 4.13 -11.06 -9.20
N ALA A 164 3.20 -11.66 -8.44
CA ALA A 164 2.19 -10.93 -7.68
C ALA A 164 2.82 -10.00 -6.63
N ILE A 165 3.85 -10.47 -5.91
CA ILE A 165 4.63 -9.64 -4.97
C ILE A 165 5.25 -8.44 -5.69
N ARG A 166 5.83 -8.64 -6.88
CA ARG A 166 6.42 -7.54 -7.66
C ARG A 166 5.39 -6.50 -8.07
N THR A 167 4.22 -6.94 -8.56
CA THR A 167 3.12 -6.04 -8.93
C THR A 167 2.63 -5.25 -7.72
N TRP A 168 2.44 -5.92 -6.58
CA TRP A 168 2.09 -5.27 -5.33
C TRP A 168 3.14 -4.22 -4.92
N GLN A 169 4.42 -4.58 -4.92
CA GLN A 169 5.51 -3.65 -4.56
C GLN A 169 5.51 -2.40 -5.44
N LEU A 170 5.37 -2.56 -6.76
CA LEU A 170 5.28 -1.43 -7.68
C LEU A 170 4.08 -0.54 -7.37
N SER A 171 2.93 -1.12 -7.02
CA SER A 171 1.71 -0.36 -6.73
C SER A 171 1.85 0.59 -5.54
N ILE A 172 2.76 0.28 -4.61
CA ILE A 172 3.05 1.09 -3.41
C ILE A 172 4.38 1.84 -3.50
N GLY A 173 4.96 1.95 -4.70
CA GLY A 173 6.20 2.70 -4.94
C GLY A 173 7.48 2.02 -4.44
N MET A 174 7.43 0.75 -4.07
CA MET A 174 8.60 -0.04 -3.70
C MET A 174 9.33 -0.59 -4.93
N THR A 175 10.61 -0.91 -4.77
CA THR A 175 11.35 -1.69 -5.77
C THR A 175 10.75 -3.10 -5.88
N ALA A 176 10.46 -3.53 -7.12
CA ALA A 176 9.88 -4.82 -7.47
C ALA A 176 10.86 -6.00 -7.28
N THR A 177 11.27 -6.26 -6.05
CA THR A 177 12.21 -7.34 -5.72
C THR A 177 11.56 -8.72 -5.89
N GLY A 178 10.26 -8.83 -5.63
CA GLY A 178 9.57 -10.13 -5.51
C GLY A 178 9.87 -10.84 -4.19
N ILE A 179 10.38 -10.10 -3.20
CA ILE A 179 10.75 -10.57 -1.87
C ILE A 179 10.01 -9.72 -0.85
N VAL A 180 9.40 -10.34 0.16
CA VAL A 180 8.78 -9.63 1.29
C VAL A 180 9.65 -9.83 2.52
N ARG A 181 10.29 -8.76 2.99
CA ARG A 181 11.14 -8.77 4.19
C ARG A 181 10.31 -8.65 5.45
N GLN A 182 10.93 -8.98 6.58
CA GLN A 182 10.27 -8.91 7.88
C GLN A 182 9.72 -7.51 8.21
N GLY A 183 10.41 -6.46 7.74
CA GLY A 183 10.04 -5.06 7.96
C GLY A 183 9.07 -4.47 6.93
N ASP A 184 8.72 -5.19 5.86
CA ASP A 184 7.88 -4.64 4.78
C ASP A 184 6.38 -4.69 5.14
N VAL A 185 6.00 -5.63 6.02
CA VAL A 185 4.59 -5.92 6.33
C VAL A 185 4.42 -6.20 7.82
N ILE A 186 3.31 -5.71 8.38
CA ILE A 186 2.81 -6.12 9.70
C ILE A 186 1.48 -6.85 9.50
N PHE A 187 1.42 -8.11 9.97
CA PHE A 187 0.19 -8.89 9.96
C PHE A 187 -0.65 -8.66 11.21
N ARG A 188 -1.95 -8.45 11.03
CA ARG A 188 -2.94 -8.31 12.09
C ARG A 188 -4.24 -9.03 11.73
N PRO A 189 -4.98 -9.55 12.71
CA PRO A 189 -6.28 -10.19 12.44
C PRO A 189 -7.35 -9.18 12.01
N GLU A 190 -7.20 -7.92 12.41
CA GLU A 190 -8.18 -6.84 12.23
C GLU A 190 -7.49 -5.54 11.75
N PRO A 191 -8.22 -4.65 11.05
CA PRO A 191 -7.80 -3.28 10.80
C PRO A 191 -7.45 -2.54 12.09
N VAL A 192 -6.70 -1.45 11.99
CA VAL A 192 -6.22 -0.73 13.19
C VAL A 192 -6.60 0.74 13.15
N GLN A 193 -6.94 1.29 14.31
CA GLN A 193 -7.01 2.73 14.50
C GLN A 193 -5.76 3.21 15.23
N ILE A 194 -5.08 4.22 14.69
CA ILE A 194 -3.87 4.78 15.30
C ILE A 194 -4.25 5.50 16.59
N SER A 195 -3.68 5.08 17.71
CA SER A 195 -3.94 5.72 19.02
C SER A 195 -2.89 6.74 19.38
N ALA A 196 -1.62 6.45 19.11
CA ALA A 196 -0.50 7.32 19.44
C ALA A 196 0.71 7.06 18.53
N LEU A 197 1.51 8.10 18.32
CA LEU A 197 2.82 7.99 17.66
C LEU A 197 3.90 7.96 18.76
N ASN A 198 4.81 6.99 18.68
CA ASN A 198 5.89 6.83 19.67
C ASN A 198 7.21 7.46 19.19
N VAL A 199 7.27 7.87 17.92
CA VAL A 199 8.42 8.49 17.25
C VAL A 199 7.89 9.60 16.33
N ALA A 200 8.71 10.62 16.05
CA ALA A 200 8.40 11.68 15.08
C ALA A 200 9.07 11.43 13.72
N VAL A 201 8.57 12.06 12.66
CA VAL A 201 9.26 12.09 11.36
C VAL A 201 10.66 12.69 11.52
N GLY A 202 11.66 12.06 10.90
CA GLY A 202 13.09 12.38 11.09
C GLY A 202 13.73 11.68 12.31
N GLY A 203 12.93 11.04 13.17
CA GLY A 203 13.42 10.23 14.26
C GLY A 203 14.01 8.90 13.79
N SER A 204 15.03 8.40 14.49
CA SER A 204 15.63 7.09 14.21
C SER A 204 14.90 5.97 14.96
N VAL A 205 14.85 4.80 14.34
CA VAL A 205 14.32 3.55 14.92
C VAL A 205 15.31 2.41 14.71
N ASP A 206 15.37 1.50 15.68
CA ASP A 206 16.14 0.26 15.64
C ASP A 206 15.30 -0.86 16.25
N GLY A 207 14.26 -1.25 15.51
CA GLY A 207 13.18 -2.09 16.04
C GLY A 207 12.24 -1.34 16.99
N GLY A 208 11.72 -2.04 18.00
CA GLY A 208 10.86 -1.44 19.04
C GLY A 208 9.44 -1.19 18.55
N SER A 209 8.95 0.05 18.67
CA SER A 209 7.59 0.43 18.27
C SER A 209 7.53 1.86 17.75
N VAL A 210 6.96 2.03 16.55
CA VAL A 210 6.77 3.34 15.90
C VAL A 210 5.46 4.00 16.33
N LEU A 211 4.41 3.20 16.47
CA LEU A 211 3.07 3.67 16.79
C LEU A 211 2.33 2.66 17.67
N SER A 212 1.29 3.17 18.32
CA SER A 212 0.34 2.38 19.10
C SER A 212 -1.01 2.40 18.39
N VAL A 213 -1.74 1.30 18.51
CA VAL A 213 -3.08 1.14 17.95
C VAL A 213 -4.09 0.88 19.03
N SER A 214 -5.32 1.33 18.82
CA SER A 214 -6.42 1.03 19.71
C SER A 214 -6.74 -0.47 19.67
N LEU A 215 -6.88 -1.08 20.85
CA LEU A 215 -7.49 -2.39 20.96
C LEU A 215 -9.00 -2.14 20.93
N GLY A 216 -9.61 -2.26 19.75
CA GLY A 216 -11.05 -2.07 19.61
C GLY A 216 -11.80 -2.93 20.64
N SER A 217 -12.62 -2.30 21.47
CA SER A 217 -13.72 -3.02 22.12
C SER A 217 -14.70 -3.37 21.02
N GLN A 218 -14.75 -4.65 20.66
CA GLN A 218 -15.79 -5.25 19.82
C GLN A 218 -17.15 -4.64 20.19
N ARG A 219 -17.83 -4.04 19.21
CA ARG A 219 -19.26 -3.74 19.30
C ARG A 219 -19.95 -4.36 18.10
#